data_AF-A0A6V7IXP6-F1
#
_entry.id   AF-A0A6V7IXP6-F1
#
_cell.length_a   1.000
_cell.length_b   1.000
_cell.length_c   1.000
_cell.angle_alpha   90.00
_cell.angle_beta   90.00
_cell.angle_gamma   90.00
#
_symmetry.space_group_name_H-M   'P 1'
#
loop_
_entity.id
_entity.type
_entity.pdbx_description
1 polymer ?
#
loop_
_entity_poly.entity_id
_entity_poly.type
_entity_poly.pdbx_seq_one_letter_code
_entity_poly.pdbx_strand_id
1 'polypeptide(L)'
;PPVSSDPCAVSPCGPNSRCRPINGQAVCSCVEGFIGAPPTCRPQCTLNSDCSRNEACVNQKCINPCLGSCGFSANCQVINHNPLCSCPTGMIGDPFVACQDE
;
A
#
# COMPACT_ATOMS: atom_id res chain seq x y z
N PRO A 1 -24.09 41.55 -0.37
CA PRO A 1 -22.82 40.77 -0.28
C PRO A 1 -22.98 39.36 -0.90
N PRO A 2 -22.17 38.92 -1.86
CA PRO A 2 -22.18 37.52 -2.21
C PRO A 2 -21.20 36.81 -1.26
N VAL A 3 -21.76 35.93 -0.43
CA VAL A 3 -21.04 34.97 0.39
C VAL A 3 -20.02 34.27 -0.51
N SER A 4 -18.74 34.23 -0.13
CA SER A 4 -17.76 33.45 -0.89
C SER A 4 -18.21 32.00 -0.86
N SER A 5 -18.85 31.54 -1.95
CA SER A 5 -19.33 30.17 -2.05
C SER A 5 -18.10 29.29 -2.11
N ASP A 6 -17.79 28.61 -1.01
CA ASP A 6 -16.69 27.67 -0.96
C ASP A 6 -16.93 26.59 -2.04
N PRO A 7 -16.09 26.53 -3.10
CA PRO A 7 -16.29 25.58 -4.19
C PRO A 7 -16.13 24.12 -3.73
N CYS A 8 -15.58 23.87 -2.54
CA CYS A 8 -15.45 22.55 -1.94
C CYS A 8 -16.67 22.12 -1.10
N ALA A 9 -17.63 23.01 -0.81
CA ALA A 9 -18.75 22.73 0.09
C ALA A 9 -19.66 21.57 -0.37
N VAL A 10 -19.71 21.30 -1.67
CA VAL A 10 -20.50 20.21 -2.28
C VAL A 10 -19.65 18.98 -2.63
N SER A 11 -18.40 18.92 -2.19
CA SER A 11 -17.45 17.81 -2.45
C SER A 11 -17.37 17.38 -3.93
N PRO A 12 -17.02 18.27 -4.88
CA PRO A 12 -17.01 17.95 -6.32
C PRO A 12 -15.91 16.96 -6.74
N CYS A 13 -14.94 16.69 -5.86
CA CYS A 13 -13.74 15.92 -6.17
C CYS A 13 -13.90 14.40 -6.12
N GLY A 14 -15.06 13.88 -5.73
CA GLY A 14 -15.28 12.44 -5.60
C GLY A 14 -14.55 11.79 -4.40
N PRO A 15 -14.69 10.47 -4.23
CA PRO A 15 -14.12 9.74 -3.10
C PRO A 15 -12.58 9.75 -3.14
N ASN A 16 -11.97 9.56 -1.96
CA ASN A 16 -10.52 9.47 -1.78
C ASN A 16 -9.74 10.66 -2.36
N SER A 17 -10.38 11.81 -2.42
CA SER A 17 -9.83 13.04 -2.98
C SER A 17 -9.93 14.17 -1.97
N ARG A 18 -8.89 15.00 -1.91
CA ARG A 18 -8.87 16.25 -1.17
C ARG A 18 -9.27 17.39 -2.10
N CYS A 19 -10.22 18.20 -1.66
CA CYS A 19 -10.57 19.46 -2.30
C CYS A 19 -9.79 20.63 -1.66
N ARG A 20 -9.28 21.55 -2.48
CA ARG A 20 -8.69 22.82 -2.04
C ARG A 20 -9.28 23.96 -2.86
N PRO A 21 -9.85 25.00 -2.22
CA PRO A 21 -10.30 26.18 -2.94
C PRO A 21 -9.09 27.03 -3.35
N ILE A 22 -8.88 27.24 -4.65
CA ILE A 22 -7.82 28.11 -5.19
C ILE A 22 -8.49 29.08 -6.16
N ASN A 23 -8.38 30.39 -5.90
CA ASN A 23 -9.00 31.45 -6.72
C ASN A 23 -10.51 31.25 -6.98
N GLY A 24 -11.25 30.75 -5.99
CA GLY A 24 -12.69 30.48 -6.12
C GLY A 24 -13.03 29.20 -6.93
N GLN A 25 -12.03 28.39 -7.30
CA GLN A 25 -12.23 27.11 -7.97
C GLN A 25 -11.86 25.94 -7.05
N ALA A 26 -12.58 24.82 -7.19
CA ALA A 26 -12.23 23.57 -6.53
C ALA A 26 -11.08 22.90 -7.28
N VAL A 27 -9.91 22.81 -6.63
CA VAL A 27 -8.77 22.03 -7.12
C VAL A 27 -8.71 20.72 -6.35
N CYS A 28 -8.74 19.61 -7.09
CA CYS A 28 -8.83 18.27 -6.54
C CYS A 28 -7.49 17.54 -6.67
N SER A 29 -7.12 16.77 -5.65
CA SER A 29 -5.99 15.84 -5.69
C SER A 29 -6.32 14.56 -4.91
N CYS A 30 -5.79 13.41 -5.29
CA CYS A 30 -5.94 12.19 -4.48
C CYS A 30 -5.34 12.40 -3.08
N VAL A 31 -5.97 11.81 -2.06
CA VAL A 31 -5.38 11.76 -0.71
C VAL A 31 -4.19 10.80 -0.69
N GLU A 32 -3.37 10.88 0.36
CA GLU A 32 -2.17 10.05 0.49
C GLU A 32 -2.52 8.54 0.42
N GLY A 33 -1.74 7.79 -0.35
CA GLY A 33 -1.95 6.35 -0.57
C GLY A 33 -2.94 5.99 -1.68
N PHE A 34 -3.62 6.97 -2.29
CA PHE A 34 -4.46 6.77 -3.46
C PHE A 34 -3.78 7.30 -4.73
N ILE A 35 -3.99 6.60 -5.83
CA ILE A 35 -3.37 6.87 -7.13
C ILE A 35 -4.43 7.25 -8.17
N GLY A 36 -3.97 7.86 -9.27
CA GLY A 36 -4.82 8.31 -10.37
C GLY A 36 -5.11 9.82 -10.29
N ALA A 37 -6.25 10.21 -10.86
CA ALA A 37 -6.73 11.59 -10.86
C ALA A 37 -8.19 11.64 -10.38
N PRO A 38 -8.58 12.64 -9.57
CA PRO A 38 -9.97 12.85 -9.19
C PRO A 38 -10.89 12.96 -10.42
N PRO A 39 -12.14 12.47 -10.35
CA PRO A 39 -12.81 11.86 -9.19
C PRO A 39 -12.57 10.35 -9.03
N THR A 40 -11.69 9.76 -9.84
CA THR A 40 -11.46 8.30 -9.92
C THR A 40 -10.23 7.85 -9.14
N CYS A 41 -9.88 8.56 -8.06
CA CYS A 41 -8.82 8.15 -7.15
C CYS A 41 -9.12 6.77 -6.58
N ARG A 42 -8.15 5.86 -6.72
CA ARG A 42 -8.28 4.46 -6.34
C ARG A 42 -7.09 4.03 -5.48
N PRO A 43 -7.23 3.00 -4.64
CA PRO A 43 -6.09 2.46 -3.92
C PRO A 43 -5.03 1.94 -4.89
N GLN A 44 -3.82 1.71 -4.38
CA GLN A 44 -2.76 1.09 -5.19
C GLN A 44 -3.15 -0.33 -5.62
N CYS A 45 -3.80 -1.08 -4.73
CA CYS A 45 -4.30 -2.43 -4.98
C CYS A 45 -5.58 -2.70 -4.21
N THR A 46 -6.35 -3.67 -4.70
CA THR A 46 -7.47 -4.30 -4.00
C THR A 46 -7.26 -5.79 -3.82
N LEU A 47 -6.45 -6.38 -4.70
CA LEU A 47 -6.10 -7.79 -4.73
C LEU A 47 -4.58 -7.94 -4.91
N ASN A 48 -4.05 -9.08 -4.49
CA ASN A 48 -2.63 -9.41 -4.70
C ASN A 48 -2.22 -9.36 -6.18
N SER A 49 -3.13 -9.75 -7.08
CA SER A 49 -2.91 -9.71 -8.53
C SER A 49 -2.73 -8.30 -9.11
N ASP A 50 -3.08 -7.26 -8.36
CA ASP A 50 -2.83 -5.86 -8.76
C ASP A 50 -1.37 -5.45 -8.51
N CYS A 51 -0.64 -6.23 -7.70
CA CYS A 51 0.74 -5.98 -7.33
C CYS A 51 1.73 -6.81 -8.16
N SER A 52 3.00 -6.42 -8.11
CA SER A 52 4.08 -7.24 -8.69
C SER A 52 4.13 -8.62 -8.03
N ARG A 53 4.70 -9.63 -8.72
CA ARG A 53 4.77 -11.02 -8.21
C ARG A 53 5.46 -11.16 -6.83
N ASN A 54 6.33 -10.22 -6.53
CA ASN A 54 7.18 -10.11 -5.34
C ASN A 54 6.59 -9.17 -4.26
N GLU A 55 5.36 -8.72 -4.42
CA GLU A 55 4.64 -7.85 -3.49
C GLU A 55 3.30 -8.48 -3.12
N ALA A 56 2.65 -8.01 -2.07
CA ALA A 56 1.31 -8.43 -1.66
C ALA A 56 0.44 -7.20 -1.39
N CYS A 57 -0.86 -7.32 -1.62
CA CYS A 57 -1.80 -6.26 -1.31
C CYS A 57 -2.17 -6.31 0.16
N VAL A 58 -1.64 -5.38 0.95
CA VAL A 58 -1.91 -5.26 2.38
C VAL A 58 -2.36 -3.84 2.66
N ASN A 59 -3.54 -3.69 3.26
CA ASN A 59 -4.14 -2.39 3.56
C ASN A 59 -4.14 -1.44 2.35
N GLN A 60 -4.55 -1.95 1.18
CA GLN A 60 -4.67 -1.20 -0.07
C GLN A 60 -3.33 -0.69 -0.67
N LYS A 61 -2.20 -1.22 -0.18
CA LYS A 61 -0.86 -0.93 -0.70
C LYS A 61 -0.15 -2.22 -1.10
N CYS A 62 0.63 -2.15 -2.17
CA CYS A 62 1.54 -3.23 -2.55
C CYS A 62 2.80 -3.10 -1.69
N ILE A 63 3.06 -4.11 -0.87
CA ILE A 63 4.24 -4.16 0.01
C ILE A 63 5.00 -5.46 -0.19
N ASN A 64 6.30 -5.47 0.08
CA ASN A 64 7.07 -6.70 0.11
C ASN A 64 6.67 -7.53 1.35
N PRO A 65 6.03 -8.71 1.20
CA PRO A 65 5.58 -9.50 2.34
C PRO A 65 6.73 -10.16 3.13
N CYS A 66 7.98 -10.11 2.65
CA CYS A 66 9.12 -10.59 3.43
C CYS A 66 9.46 -9.69 4.63
N LEU A 67 9.09 -8.40 4.57
CA LEU A 67 9.44 -7.44 5.61
C LEU A 67 8.68 -7.78 6.91
N GLY A 68 9.40 -8.34 7.88
CA GLY A 68 8.86 -8.71 9.19
C GLY A 68 8.17 -10.09 9.25
N SER A 69 8.27 -10.91 8.20
CA SER A 69 7.62 -12.24 8.18
C SER A 69 8.52 -13.39 8.62
N CYS A 70 9.83 -13.32 8.35
CA CYS A 70 10.76 -14.40 8.67
C CYS A 70 11.58 -14.09 9.93
N GLY A 71 11.98 -15.15 10.62
CA GLY A 71 12.79 -15.10 11.83
C GLY A 71 14.24 -14.71 11.57
N PHE A 72 15.02 -14.63 12.64
CA PHE A 72 16.42 -14.24 12.56
C PHE A 72 17.24 -15.27 11.73
N SER A 73 18.14 -14.77 10.87
CA SER A 73 18.96 -15.59 9.96
C SER A 73 18.20 -16.49 8.99
N ALA A 74 16.89 -16.30 8.80
CA ALA A 74 16.11 -17.03 7.81
C ALA A 74 16.19 -16.36 6.42
N ASN A 75 16.20 -17.17 5.37
CA ASN A 75 15.98 -16.70 4.01
C ASN A 75 14.49 -16.43 3.79
N CYS A 76 14.18 -15.35 3.09
CA CYS A 76 12.81 -15.07 2.63
C CYS A 76 12.72 -15.05 1.11
N GLN A 77 11.72 -15.74 0.58
CA GLN A 77 11.32 -15.67 -0.82
C GLN A 77 9.84 -15.37 -0.93
N VAL A 78 9.44 -14.57 -1.93
CA VAL A 78 8.02 -14.31 -2.19
C VAL A 78 7.53 -15.26 -3.28
N ILE A 79 6.56 -16.11 -2.94
CA ILE A 79 5.93 -17.04 -3.88
C ILE A 79 4.43 -16.78 -3.89
N ASN A 80 3.89 -16.43 -5.05
CA ASN A 80 2.47 -16.10 -5.22
C ASN A 80 1.98 -15.07 -4.18
N HIS A 81 2.73 -13.97 -4.00
CA HIS A 81 2.44 -12.90 -3.03
C HIS A 81 2.51 -13.32 -1.55
N ASN A 82 3.03 -14.52 -1.24
CA ASN A 82 3.20 -15.01 0.13
C ASN A 82 4.69 -15.11 0.49
N PRO A 83 5.09 -14.77 1.72
CA PRO A 83 6.46 -14.97 2.19
C PRO A 83 6.67 -16.44 2.52
N LEU A 84 7.71 -17.02 1.95
CA LEU A 84 8.22 -18.34 2.30
C LEU A 84 9.54 -18.17 3.04
N CYS A 85 9.57 -18.62 4.28
CA CYS A 85 10.75 -18.58 5.14
C CYS A 85 11.43 -19.94 5.15
N SER A 86 12.75 -19.97 5.02
CA SER A 86 13.55 -21.20 5.12
C SER A 86 14.89 -20.95 5.79
N CYS A 87 15.42 -21.94 6.50
CA CYS A 87 16.79 -21.85 7.00
C CYS A 87 17.79 -21.99 5.85
N PRO A 88 18.85 -21.17 5.82
CA PRO A 88 19.96 -21.34 4.88
C PRO A 88 20.59 -22.73 4.99
N THR A 89 21.26 -23.16 3.91
CA THR A 89 21.98 -24.43 3.89
C THR A 89 23.00 -24.51 5.02
N GLY A 90 22.93 -25.55 5.84
CA GLY A 90 23.81 -25.76 7.00
C GLY A 90 23.28 -25.17 8.32
N MET A 91 22.09 -24.57 8.32
CA MET A 91 21.42 -24.08 9.53
C MET A 91 20.14 -24.87 9.82
N ILE A 92 19.78 -24.96 11.10
CA ILE A 92 18.57 -25.62 11.60
C ILE A 92 17.77 -24.67 12.50
N GLY A 93 16.49 -25.00 12.74
CA GLY A 93 15.61 -24.21 13.60
C GLY A 93 14.25 -23.96 12.98
N ASP A 94 13.50 -23.03 13.57
CA ASP A 94 12.22 -22.56 13.04
C ASP A 94 12.46 -21.27 12.22
N PRO A 95 12.25 -21.27 10.90
CA PRO A 95 12.51 -20.11 10.04
C PRO A 95 11.59 -18.92 10.30
N PHE A 96 10.53 -19.07 11.11
CA PHE A 96 9.70 -17.95 11.59
C PHE A 96 10.18 -17.37 12.91
N VAL A 97 11.08 -18.05 13.62
CA VAL A 97 11.65 -17.61 14.89
C VAL A 97 13.13 -17.28 14.73
N ALA A 98 13.95 -18.30 14.47
CA ALA A 98 15.38 -18.17 14.24
C ALA A 98 15.96 -19.45 13.61
N CYS A 99 16.93 -19.26 12.73
CA CYS A 99 17.82 -20.31 12.24
C CYS A 99 19.20 -20.15 12.91
N GLN A 100 19.82 -21.26 13.28
CA GLN A 100 21.13 -21.32 13.92
C GLN A 100 22.01 -22.38 13.27
N ASP A 101 23.33 -22.21 13.36
CA ASP A 101 24.28 -23.24 12.91
C ASP A 101 24.06 -24.54 13.72
N GLU A 102 24.26 -25.68 13.07
CA GLU A 102 24.15 -27.01 13.68
C GLU A 102 25.21 -27.27 14.77
#